data_AF-A0AAP4CYI2-F1
#
_entry.id   AF-A0AAP4CYI2-F1
#
_cell.length_a   1.000
_cell.length_b   1.000
_cell.length_c   1.000
_cell.angle_alpha   90.00
_cell.angle_beta   90.00
_cell.angle_gamma   90.00
#
_symmetry.space_group_name_H-M   'P 1'
#
loop_
_entity.id
_entity.type
_entity.pdbx_description
1 polymer ?
#
loop_
_entity_poly.entity_id
_entity_poly.type
_entity_poly.pdbx_seq_one_letter_code
_entity_poly.pdbx_strand_id
1 'polypeptide(L)'
;MLLNDEFVIDDPEVADPHVWTVGRVCEDGSFEIGSLYVTFDKKTVLNLWTDYPQKFTPEQIQILREEQPYWYKFFLPRLEEA
;
A
#
# COMPACT_ATOMS: atom_id res chain seq x y z
N MET A 1 9.42 -6.67 7.88
CA MET A 1 8.69 -7.86 8.40
C MET A 1 8.12 -8.63 7.22
N LEU A 2 8.36 -9.94 7.10
CA LEU A 2 7.76 -10.76 6.03
C LEU A 2 6.25 -10.94 6.28
N LEU A 3 5.44 -10.66 5.27
CA LEU A 3 4.00 -10.89 5.28
C LEU A 3 3.66 -12.29 4.76
N ASN A 4 4.38 -12.73 3.73
CA ASN A 4 4.32 -14.05 3.10
C ASN A 4 5.61 -14.27 2.28
N ASP A 5 5.68 -15.36 1.49
CA ASP A 5 6.84 -15.69 0.66
C ASP A 5 7.15 -14.66 -0.44
N GLU A 6 6.22 -13.74 -0.74
CA GLU A 6 6.34 -12.76 -1.83
C GLU A 6 6.47 -11.31 -1.36
N PHE A 7 6.07 -10.98 -0.13
CA PHE A 7 5.90 -9.58 0.30
C PHE A 7 6.58 -9.28 1.65
N VAL A 8 7.25 -8.12 1.70
CA VAL A 8 8.00 -7.62 2.86
C VAL A 8 7.57 -6.19 3.18
N ILE A 9 7.24 -5.90 4.44
CA ILE A 9 7.07 -4.52 4.93
C ILE A 9 8.44 -3.83 4.95
N ASP A 10 8.56 -2.72 4.21
CA ASP A 10 9.78 -1.91 4.09
C ASP A 10 10.17 -1.25 5.42
N ASP A 11 9.25 -0.55 6.09
CA ASP A 11 9.52 0.18 7.33
C ASP A 11 8.53 -0.21 8.44
N PRO A 12 8.85 -1.22 9.27
CA PRO A 12 7.94 -1.74 10.28
C PRO A 12 7.93 -0.95 11.60
N GLU A 13 8.83 0.02 11.79
CA GLU A 13 9.11 0.66 13.09
C GLU A 13 8.59 2.11 13.23
N VAL A 14 7.79 2.59 12.29
CA VAL A 14 7.05 3.84 12.49
C VAL A 14 6.11 3.69 13.70
N ALA A 15 6.02 4.73 14.54
CA ALA A 15 5.14 4.73 15.70
C ALA A 15 3.66 4.87 15.28
N ASP A 16 2.87 3.83 15.56
CA ASP A 16 1.42 3.74 15.32
C ASP A 16 0.92 4.05 13.87
N PRO A 17 1.52 3.47 12.82
CA PRO A 17 0.99 3.56 11.47
C PRO A 17 -0.23 2.64 11.33
N HIS A 18 -1.26 3.12 10.63
CA HIS A 18 -2.39 2.32 10.17
C HIS A 18 -2.20 1.86 8.71
N VAL A 19 -1.15 2.33 8.02
CA VAL A 19 -0.76 1.86 6.68
C VAL A 19 0.75 1.66 6.55
N TRP A 20 1.14 0.56 5.92
CA TRP A 20 2.55 0.24 5.62
C TRP A 20 2.76 0.07 4.13
N THR A 21 3.92 0.53 3.63
CA THR A 21 4.40 0.19 2.28
C THR A 21 5.01 -1.20 2.27
N VAL A 22 4.77 -1.91 1.18
CA VAL A 22 5.18 -3.30 1.01
C VAL A 22 5.98 -3.44 -0.27
N GLY A 23 7.17 -4.02 -0.15
CA GLY A 23 7.98 -4.46 -1.29
C GLY A 23 7.61 -5.89 -1.67
N ARG A 24 7.45 -6.15 -2.98
CA ARG A 24 7.35 -7.51 -3.50
C ARG A 24 8.73 -8.03 -3.85
N VAL A 25 9.05 -9.25 -3.43
CA VAL A 25 10.31 -9.94 -3.70
C VAL A 25 10.12 -10.82 -4.94
N CYS A 26 10.97 -10.61 -5.94
CA CYS A 26 11.06 -11.44 -7.14
C CYS A 26 11.74 -12.78 -6.84
N GLU A 27 11.58 -13.77 -7.73
CA GLU A 27 12.19 -15.10 -7.57
C GLU A 27 13.72 -15.09 -7.43
N ASP A 28 14.37 -14.06 -7.99
CA ASP A 28 15.82 -13.86 -7.91
C ASP A 28 16.27 -13.15 -6.61
N GLY A 29 15.33 -12.88 -5.70
CA GLY A 29 15.56 -12.19 -4.43
C GLY A 29 15.67 -10.67 -4.54
N SER A 30 15.52 -10.10 -5.74
CA SER A 30 15.44 -8.65 -5.94
C SER A 30 14.04 -8.13 -5.58
N PHE A 31 13.90 -6.81 -5.39
CA PHE A 31 12.59 -6.18 -5.20
C PHE A 31 11.99 -5.75 -6.55
N GLU A 32 10.69 -5.92 -6.70
CA GLU A 32 9.93 -5.47 -7.86
C GLU A 32 9.98 -3.93 -7.97
N ILE A 33 10.45 -3.41 -9.11
CA ILE A 33 10.66 -1.97 -9.31
C ILE A 33 9.38 -1.31 -9.84
N GLY A 34 9.02 -0.16 -9.25
CA GLY A 34 7.89 0.67 -9.70
C GLY A 34 6.53 0.25 -9.13
N SER A 35 6.50 -0.82 -8.37
CA SER A 35 5.29 -1.27 -7.69
C SER A 35 5.01 -0.45 -6.45
N LEU A 36 3.72 -0.27 -6.17
CA LEU A 36 3.25 0.51 -5.03
C LEU A 36 2.19 -0.31 -4.28
N TYR A 37 2.67 -1.16 -3.38
CA TYR A 37 1.82 -1.98 -2.55
C TYR A 37 1.71 -1.41 -1.13
N VAL A 38 0.51 -1.54 -0.56
CA VAL A 38 0.22 -1.14 0.82
C VAL A 38 -0.53 -2.25 1.55
N THR A 39 -0.41 -2.27 2.88
CA THR A 39 -1.23 -3.08 3.76
C THR A 39 -1.71 -2.24 4.95
N PHE A 40 -2.90 -2.54 5.46
CA PHE A 40 -3.50 -1.85 6.61
C PHE A 40 -3.64 -2.77 7.83
N ASP A 41 -3.48 -4.08 7.65
CA ASP A 41 -3.67 -5.10 8.67
C ASP A 41 -2.50 -6.08 8.75
N LYS A 42 -1.44 -5.85 7.97
CA LYS A 42 -0.27 -6.73 7.80
C LYS A 42 -0.67 -8.14 7.34
N LYS A 43 -1.74 -8.26 6.55
CA LYS A 43 -2.19 -9.53 5.96
C LYS A 43 -2.63 -9.35 4.52
N THR A 44 -3.50 -8.39 4.26
CA THR A 44 -3.99 -8.07 2.92
C THR A 44 -3.09 -7.03 2.28
N VAL A 45 -2.57 -7.36 1.10
CA VAL A 45 -1.76 -6.47 0.27
C VAL A 45 -2.63 -5.93 -0.85
N LEU A 46 -2.65 -4.61 -1.02
CA LEU A 46 -3.37 -3.90 -2.07
C LEU A 46 -2.38 -3.14 -2.95
N ASN A 47 -2.62 -3.13 -4.26
CA ASN A 47 -1.81 -2.39 -5.21
C ASN A 47 -2.49 -1.04 -5.54
N LEU A 48 -1.85 0.08 -5.18
CA LEU A 48 -2.40 1.42 -5.45
C LEU A 48 -2.60 1.70 -6.95
N TRP A 49 -1.86 1.04 -7.84
CA TRP A 49 -2.01 1.23 -9.28
C TRP A 49 -3.25 0.55 -9.87
N THR A 50 -3.62 -0.63 -9.38
CA THR A 50 -4.66 -1.46 -10.01
C THR A 50 -5.92 -1.58 -9.17
N ASP A 51 -5.80 -1.45 -7.85
CA ASP A 51 -6.88 -1.71 -6.91
C ASP A 51 -7.54 -0.43 -6.40
N TYR A 52 -6.86 0.71 -6.48
CA TYR A 52 -7.39 2.00 -6.03
C TYR A 52 -8.28 2.65 -7.11
N PRO A 53 -9.46 3.18 -6.74
CA PRO A 53 -10.06 3.16 -5.41
C PRO A 53 -10.97 1.95 -5.15
N GLN A 54 -11.33 1.17 -6.18
CA GLN A 54 -12.47 0.24 -6.15
C GLN A 54 -12.38 -0.88 -5.09
N LYS A 55 -11.18 -1.34 -4.72
CA LYS A 55 -11.00 -2.37 -3.69
C LYS A 55 -10.66 -1.81 -2.30
N PHE A 56 -10.55 -0.49 -2.16
CA PHE A 56 -10.26 0.16 -0.88
C PHE A 56 -11.57 0.50 -0.18
N THR A 57 -11.62 0.29 1.14
CA THR A 57 -12.76 0.76 1.94
C THR A 57 -12.66 2.28 2.18
N PRO A 58 -13.77 2.97 2.50
CA PRO A 58 -13.73 4.38 2.88
C PRO A 58 -12.75 4.68 4.02
N GLU A 59 -12.65 3.78 5.00
CA GLU A 59 -11.72 3.89 6.13
C GLU A 59 -10.27 3.79 5.68
N GLN A 60 -9.95 2.85 4.77
CA GLN A 60 -8.60 2.70 4.21
C GLN A 60 -8.18 3.93 3.38
N ILE A 61 -9.11 4.48 2.61
CA ILE A 61 -8.88 5.73 1.86
C ILE A 61 -8.63 6.89 2.84
N GLN A 62 -9.37 6.95 3.94
CA GLN A 62 -9.19 7.96 4.98
C GLN A 62 -7.82 7.86 5.65
N ILE A 63 -7.35 6.65 5.96
CA ILE A 63 -6.00 6.41 6.48
C ILE A 63 -4.96 6.85 5.45
N LEU A 64 -5.13 6.49 4.17
CA LEU A 64 -4.21 6.90 3.10
C LEU A 64 -4.12 8.45 3.00
N ARG A 65 -5.24 9.16 3.17
CA ARG A 65 -5.27 10.62 3.18
C ARG A 65 -4.44 11.21 4.32
N GLU A 66 -4.48 10.60 5.50
CA GLU A 66 -3.83 11.10 6.72
C GLU A 66 -2.35 10.74 6.79
N GLU A 67 -2.02 9.47 6.51
CA GLU A 67 -0.67 8.92 6.71
C GLU A 67 0.16 8.89 5.43
N GLN A 68 -0.46 8.86 4.25
CA GLN A 68 0.20 8.84 2.94
C GLN A 68 -0.35 9.95 2.02
N PRO A 69 -0.36 11.23 2.47
CA PRO A 69 -1.06 12.33 1.79
C PRO A 69 -0.55 12.60 0.38
N TYR A 70 0.73 12.28 0.10
CA TYR A 70 1.28 12.37 -1.24
C TYR A 70 0.58 11.42 -2.21
N TRP A 71 0.48 10.14 -1.85
CA TRP A 71 -0.16 9.12 -2.68
C TRP A 71 -1.67 9.35 -2.80
N TYR A 72 -2.33 9.75 -1.72
CA TYR A 72 -3.75 10.14 -1.77
C TYR A 72 -4.00 11.24 -2.79
N LYS A 73 -3.19 12.32 -2.79
CA LYS A 73 -3.32 13.41 -3.75
C LYS A 73 -3.00 12.97 -5.18
N PHE A 74 -2.00 12.11 -5.36
CA PHE A 74 -1.62 11.59 -6.67
C PHE A 74 -2.75 10.78 -7.31
N PHE A 75 -3.44 9.95 -6.54
CA PHE A 75 -4.56 9.12 -7.02
C PHE A 75 -5.94 9.78 -6.89
N LEU A 76 -6.04 11.01 -6.39
CA LEU A 76 -7.31 11.73 -6.20
C LEU A 76 -8.19 11.76 -7.45
N PRO A 77 -7.66 12.00 -8.68
CA PRO A 77 -8.49 11.98 -9.89
C PRO A 77 -9.24 10.65 -10.10
N ARG A 78 -8.64 9.52 -9.72
CA ARG A 78 -9.30 8.20 -9.83
C ARG A 78 -10.44 8.01 -8.85
N LEU A 79 -10.40 8.71 -7.72
CA LEU A 79 -11.48 8.70 -6.73
C LEU A 79 -12.67 9.55 -7.19
N GLU A 80 -12.41 10.65 -7.89
CA GLU A 80 -13.46 11.52 -8.45
C GLU A 80 -14.19 10.88 -9.65
N GLU A 81 -13.53 9.95 -10.34
CA GLU A 81 -14.07 9.20 -11.49
C GLU A 81 -14.80 7.89 -11.13
N ALA A 82 -14.73 7.43 -9.87
CA ALA A 82 -15.27 6.16 -9.39
C ALA A 82 -16.70 6.25 -8.85
#